data_AF-A0A7X6ZSY8-F1
#
_entry.id   AF-A0A7X6ZSY8-F1
#
_cell.length_a   1.000
_cell.length_b   1.000
_cell.length_c   1.000
_cell.angle_alpha   90.00
_cell.angle_beta   90.00
_cell.angle_gamma   90.00
#
_symmetry.space_group_name_H-M   'P 1'
#
loop_
_entity.id
_entity.type
_entity.pdbx_description
1 polymer ?
#
loop_
_entity_poly.entity_id
_entity_poly.type
_entity_poly.pdbx_seq_one_letter_code
_entity_poly.pdbx_strand_id
1 'polypeptide(L)'
;MNDNRTFKLFVIVLIIAIICILAFSGLGPADSRIVKGVNEIRTGIDIRGGISAILEPIYPNGSEGRNIKQDLESSQSIIEDRLDAQGVYDKSIN
;
A
#
# COMPACT_ATOMS: atom_id res chain seq x y z
N MET A 1 25.92 16.45 43.72
CA MET A 1 24.73 15.89 43.04
C MET A 1 25.04 15.90 41.55
N ASN A 2 25.48 14.77 40.99
CA ASN A 2 25.71 14.69 39.54
C ASN A 2 24.32 14.67 38.88
N ASP A 3 23.89 15.80 38.34
CA ASP A 3 22.55 15.92 37.78
C ASP A 3 22.51 15.24 36.41
N ASN A 4 22.39 13.90 36.44
CA ASN A 4 22.32 13.04 35.26
C ASN A 4 21.07 13.32 34.40
N ARG A 5 20.18 14.24 34.79
CA ARG A 5 18.96 14.59 34.05
C ARG A 5 19.30 15.24 32.72
N THR A 6 20.29 16.15 32.69
CA THR A 6 20.73 16.80 31.45
C THR A 6 21.35 15.80 30.48
N PHE A 7 22.17 14.87 30.98
CA PHE A 7 22.72 13.77 30.19
C PHE A 7 21.63 12.84 29.64
N LYS A 8 20.64 12.46 30.47
CA LYS A 8 19.50 11.64 30.02
C LYS A 8 18.67 12.35 28.95
N LEU A 9 18.41 13.65 29.12
CA LEU A 9 17.70 14.46 28.10
C LEU A 9 18.49 14.50 26.79
N PHE A 10 19.81 14.70 26.85
CA PHE A 10 20.66 14.68 25.67
C PHE A 10 20.61 13.33 24.94
N VAL A 11 20.70 12.22 25.69
CA VAL A 11 20.61 10.87 25.11
C VAL A 11 19.24 10.63 24.46
N ILE A 12 18.15 11.07 25.09
CA ILE A 12 16.80 10.93 24.52
C ILE A 12 16.68 11.73 23.22
N VAL A 13 17.14 12.99 23.20
CA VAL A 13 17.13 13.82 22.00
C VAL A 13 17.96 13.19 20.89
N LEU A 14 19.13 12.63 21.21
CA LEU A 14 19.96 11.92 20.25
C LEU A 14 19.24 10.72 19.63
N ILE A 15 18.57 9.90 20.46
CA ILE A 15 17.82 8.73 19.98
C ILE A 15 16.67 9.17 19.06
N ILE A 16 15.91 10.20 19.45
CA ILE A 16 14.83 10.74 18.62
C ILE A 16 15.38 11.24 17.29
N ALA A 17 16.50 11.97 17.30
CA ALA A 17 17.13 12.48 16.08
C ALA A 17 17.54 11.33 15.14
N ILE A 18 18.12 10.25 15.66
CA ILE A 18 18.49 9.06 14.88
C ILE A 18 17.24 8.42 14.26
N ILE A 19 16.16 8.25 15.02
CA ILE A 19 14.91 7.66 14.52
C ILE A 19 14.31 8.54 13.42
N CYS A 20 14.28 9.86 13.59
CA CYS A 20 13.79 10.78 12.57
C CYS A 20 14.61 10.65 11.29
N ILE A 21 15.94 10.67 11.37
CA ILE A 21 16.81 10.51 10.19
C ILE A 21 16.51 9.18 9.49
N LEU A 22 16.44 8.07 10.23
CA LEU A 22 16.12 6.76 9.67
C LEU A 22 14.74 6.70 9.02
N ALA A 23 13.73 7.39 9.56
CA ALA A 23 12.38 7.44 8.98
C ALA A 23 12.37 8.22 7.64
N PHE A 24 13.16 9.27 7.51
CA PHE A 24 13.28 10.02 6.25
C PHE A 24 14.17 9.31 5.23
N SER A 25 15.36 8.88 5.64
CA SER A 25 16.35 8.31 4.73
C SER A 25 16.06 6.85 4.38
N GLY A 26 15.32 6.12 5.21
CA GLY A 26 15.29 4.66 5.18
C GLY A 26 16.64 4.05 5.62
N LEU A 27 16.70 2.71 5.64
CA LEU A 27 17.89 1.94 5.98
C LEU A 27 18.11 0.82 4.95
N GLY A 28 19.31 0.75 4.39
CA GLY A 28 19.74 -0.29 3.44
C GLY A 28 20.14 0.26 2.06
N PRO A 29 20.68 -0.59 1.17
CA PRO A 29 21.02 -0.22 -0.22
C PRO A 29 19.78 0.25 -0.98
N ALA A 30 19.95 1.16 -1.94
CA ALA A 30 18.85 1.71 -2.74
C ALA A 30 18.00 0.62 -3.42
N ASP A 31 18.63 -0.47 -3.85
CA ASP A 31 17.96 -1.58 -4.55
C ASP A 31 17.29 -2.60 -3.61
N SER A 32 17.54 -2.52 -2.30
CA SER A 32 17.06 -3.49 -1.30
C SER A 32 17.00 -2.89 0.10
N ARG A 33 16.20 -1.84 0.27
CA ARG A 33 16.01 -1.20 1.58
C ARG A 33 15.28 -2.10 2.56
N ILE A 34 15.87 -2.24 3.75
CA ILE A 34 15.32 -2.97 4.90
C ILE A 34 14.23 -2.13 5.57
N VAL A 35 14.45 -0.83 5.70
CA VAL A 35 13.45 0.13 6.17
C VAL A 35 13.21 1.14 5.06
N LYS A 36 11.96 1.19 4.57
CA LYS A 36 11.56 2.15 3.55
C LYS A 36 11.53 3.55 4.15
N GLY A 37 12.16 4.50 3.46
CA GLY A 37 12.08 5.92 3.82
C GLY A 37 10.72 6.49 3.43
N VAL A 38 10.40 7.69 3.91
CA VAL A 38 9.11 8.36 3.65
C VAL A 38 8.76 8.46 2.15
N ASN A 39 9.76 8.64 1.28
CA ASN A 39 9.56 8.79 -0.16
C ASN A 39 9.20 7.48 -0.87
N GLU A 40 9.40 6.34 -0.21
CA GLU A 40 9.17 5.00 -0.76
C GLU A 40 7.88 4.38 -0.22
N ILE A 41 7.19 5.11 0.67
CA ILE A 41 5.89 4.70 1.16
C ILE A 41 4.89 4.80 0.00
N ARG A 42 4.21 3.69 -0.27
CA ARG A 42 3.06 3.66 -1.16
C ARG A 42 1.87 4.28 -0.44
N THR A 43 1.56 5.52 -0.79
CA THR A 43 0.39 6.21 -0.27
C THR A 43 -0.89 5.69 -0.94
N GLY A 44 -2.02 5.84 -0.25
CA GLY A 44 -3.32 5.44 -0.79
C GLY A 44 -3.77 6.29 -2.00
N ILE A 45 -4.87 5.85 -2.61
CA ILE A 45 -5.51 6.49 -3.79
C ILE A 45 -5.83 7.96 -3.54
N ASP A 46 -6.19 8.32 -2.30
CA ASP A 46 -6.51 9.71 -1.93
C ASP A 46 -5.32 10.67 -2.13
N ILE A 47 -4.08 10.21 -1.93
CA ILE A 47 -2.88 11.06 -2.05
C ILE A 47 -2.26 10.98 -3.44
N ARG A 48 -2.22 9.79 -4.05
CA ARG A 48 -1.56 9.56 -5.35
C ARG A 48 -2.50 9.68 -6.54
N GLY A 49 -3.79 9.84 -6.30
CA GLY A 49 -4.81 9.63 -7.31
C GLY A 49 -4.96 8.15 -7.65
N GLY A 50 -6.05 7.82 -8.33
CA GLY A 50 -6.38 6.47 -8.73
C GLY A 50 -7.88 6.31 -8.95
N ILE A 51 -8.29 5.09 -9.29
CA ILE A 51 -9.68 4.76 -9.57
C ILE A 51 -10.08 3.63 -8.64
N SER A 52 -11.19 3.81 -7.93
CA SER A 52 -11.88 2.74 -7.20
C SER A 52 -13.27 2.60 -7.80
N ALA A 53 -13.61 1.39 -8.23
CA ALA A 53 -14.89 1.07 -8.84
C ALA A 53 -15.45 -0.19 -8.19
N ILE A 54 -16.76 -0.18 -7.94
CA ILE A 54 -17.52 -1.34 -7.49
C ILE A 54 -18.39 -1.78 -8.65
N LEU A 55 -18.23 -3.04 -9.07
CA LEU A 55 -18.92 -3.63 -10.21
C LEU A 55 -19.87 -4.70 -9.68
N GLU A 56 -21.12 -4.63 -10.12
CA GLU A 56 -22.15 -5.59 -9.72
C GLU A 56 -22.64 -6.37 -10.95
N PRO A 57 -22.87 -7.69 -10.82
CA PRO A 57 -23.36 -8.49 -11.93
C PRO A 57 -24.84 -8.16 -12.20
N ILE A 58 -25.17 -7.94 -13.47
CA ILE A 58 -26.56 -7.71 -13.92
C ILE A 58 -27.06 -8.99 -14.59
N TYR A 59 -28.10 -9.60 -14.02
CA TYR A 59 -28.74 -10.80 -14.56
C TYR A 59 -30.16 -10.48 -15.06
N PRO A 60 -30.38 -10.35 -16.39
CA PRO A 60 -31.68 -9.95 -16.95
C PRO A 60 -32.84 -10.90 -16.62
N ASN A 61 -32.55 -12.19 -16.49
CA ASN A 61 -33.54 -13.25 -16.25
C ASN A 61 -33.48 -13.81 -14.82
N GLY A 62 -32.86 -13.07 -13.88
CA GLY A 62 -32.58 -13.55 -12.53
C GLY A 62 -31.35 -14.45 -12.42
N SER A 63 -30.94 -14.77 -11.20
CA SER A 63 -29.73 -15.53 -10.89
C SER A 63 -29.99 -16.99 -10.52
N GLU A 64 -31.23 -17.47 -10.70
CA GLU A 64 -31.63 -18.82 -10.30
C GLU A 64 -30.86 -19.89 -11.10
N GLY A 65 -30.22 -20.82 -10.40
CA GLY A 65 -29.40 -21.88 -11.01
C GLY A 65 -28.01 -21.46 -11.49
N ARG A 66 -27.62 -20.18 -11.34
CA ARG A 66 -26.30 -19.68 -11.73
C ARG A 66 -25.28 -19.82 -10.60
N ASN A 67 -24.04 -20.16 -10.96
CA ASN A 67 -22.92 -20.08 -10.03
C ASN A 67 -22.35 -18.65 -10.04
N ILE A 68 -22.95 -17.76 -9.24
CA ILE A 68 -22.57 -16.34 -9.17
C ILE A 68 -21.08 -16.17 -8.82
N LYS A 69 -20.53 -17.03 -7.97
CA LYS A 69 -19.11 -16.96 -7.59
C LYS A 69 -18.20 -17.21 -8.78
N GLN A 70 -18.49 -18.25 -9.56
CA GLN A 70 -17.72 -18.58 -10.76
C GLN A 70 -17.83 -17.49 -11.83
N ASP A 71 -19.02 -16.89 -12.00
CA ASP A 71 -19.22 -15.77 -12.92
C ASP A 71 -18.39 -14.54 -12.51
N LEU A 72 -18.30 -14.25 -11.20
CA LEU A 72 -17.49 -13.17 -10.66
C LEU A 72 -15.99 -13.44 -10.80
N GLU A 73 -15.52 -14.65 -10.49
CA GLU A 73 -14.11 -15.06 -10.65
C GLU A 73 -13.68 -14.97 -12.12
N SER A 74 -14.52 -15.43 -13.04
CA SER A 74 -14.29 -15.31 -14.48
C SER A 74 -14.22 -13.84 -14.92
N SER A 75 -15.16 -13.02 -14.43
CA SER A 75 -15.17 -11.58 -14.72
C SER A 75 -13.93 -10.87 -14.17
N GLN A 76 -13.49 -11.22 -12.96
CA GLN A 76 -12.27 -10.72 -12.32
C GLN A 76 -11.05 -11.01 -13.20
N SER A 77 -10.87 -12.25 -13.64
CA SER A 77 -9.75 -12.63 -14.52
C SER A 77 -9.74 -11.85 -15.82
N ILE A 78 -10.91 -11.67 -16.47
CA ILE A 78 -11.00 -10.91 -17.72
C ILE A 78 -10.67 -9.43 -17.50
N ILE A 79 -11.12 -8.83 -16.38
CA ILE A 79 -10.81 -7.44 -16.06
C ILE A 79 -9.31 -7.29 -15.77
N GLU A 80 -8.72 -8.24 -15.08
CA GLU A 80 -7.29 -8.30 -14.82
C GLU A 80 -6.48 -8.31 -16.12
N ASP A 81 -6.78 -9.22 -17.05
CA ASP A 81 -6.11 -9.30 -18.35
C ASP A 81 -6.23 -8.00 -19.16
N ARG A 82 -7.40 -7.35 -19.11
CA ARG A 82 -7.63 -6.08 -19.81
C ARG A 82 -6.81 -4.93 -19.21
N LEU A 83 -6.69 -4.88 -17.88
CA LEU A 83 -5.89 -3.87 -17.20
C LEU A 83 -4.40 -4.08 -17.48
N ASP A 84 -3.93 -5.33 -17.51
CA ASP A 84 -2.55 -5.65 -17.90
C ASP A 84 -2.26 -5.27 -19.35
N ALA A 85 -3.21 -5.49 -20.27
CA ALA A 85 -3.09 -5.08 -21.66
C ALA A 85 -3.02 -3.54 -21.83
N GLN A 86 -3.59 -2.78 -20.88
CA GLN A 86 -3.50 -1.32 -20.83
C GLN A 86 -2.24 -0.82 -20.09
N GLY A 87 -1.39 -1.72 -19.61
CA GLY A 87 -0.17 -1.38 -18.86
C GLY A 87 -0.43 -1.01 -17.39
N VAL A 88 -1.61 -1.34 -16.86
CA VAL A 88 -1.97 -1.12 -15.45
C VAL A 88 -1.66 -2.37 -14.64
N TYR A 89 -0.40 -2.52 -14.24
CA TYR A 89 0.08 -3.70 -13.51
C TYR A 89 -0.19 -3.62 -12.01
N ASP A 90 -0.33 -2.42 -11.47
CA ASP A 90 -0.54 -2.18 -10.05
C ASP A 90 -2.03 -2.00 -9.76
N LYS A 91 -2.73 -3.14 -9.75
CA LYS A 91 -4.18 -3.25 -9.56
C LYS A 91 -4.49 -4.17 -8.39
N SER A 92 -5.58 -3.89 -7.69
CA SER A 92 -6.16 -4.80 -6.70
C SER A 92 -7.62 -5.01 -7.07
N ILE A 93 -7.98 -6.25 -7.36
CA ILE A 93 -9.35 -6.68 -7.67
C ILE A 93 -9.66 -7.77 -6.66
N ASN A 94 -10.71 -7.57 -5.85
CA ASN A 94 -11.12 -8.47 -4.77
C ASN A 94 -12.61 -8.77 -4.85
#